data_AF-A0A8E0V0E4-F1
#
_entry.id   AF-A0A8E0V0E4-F1
#
_cell.length_a   1.000
_cell.length_b   1.000
_cell.length_c   1.000
_cell.angle_alpha   90.00
_cell.angle_beta   90.00
_cell.angle_gamma   90.00
#
_symmetry.space_group_name_H-M   'P 1'
#
loop_
_entity.id
_entity.type
_entity.pdbx_description
1 polymer ?
#
loop_
_entity_poly.entity_id
_entity_poly.type
_entity_poly.pdbx_seq_one_letter_code
_entity_poly.pdbx_strand_id
1 'polypeptide(L)'
;MELPGTKRWYEERGIPYRLGIALHGPPGTGKSRLCHGIASMLCLDIYTISLGSSGLDDNGLSALFQKIPERCIVLEDIDEAGLPKRGDDISSQPSQEAIDGNENAKTYNTESAHGNISLSGCLNIIDGVAPQDGRVLIMTTNNIGGLDSALLRAGRVDMKAFIGPVHGIMAQELFSMFYLAPTDEKFMAVRQATGSIQPLSLPASDEWTLDNLVHLATQFADNVPSGWFTPASLQGYLLRYKDDPVSAAHNVRKWVDQTISSFTIGHGQDLSSLRVSGLPYQFRLHGETFSIRVSAVIFDGANISYELRVLLLRRASHGTDPGLWDLPGGTVEPTDSTVYDALKRKIQEKSGLRLLRINRALGLRAQMRTEQAKCVAFPYIVCVSEIEVSRFPDEPPLGGKCDESVRINAEKHQDFAWATEDQVRRDAYLMLGDQKATILEAFAATPRSSLWES
;
A
#
# COMPACT_ATOMS: atom_id res chain seq x y z
N MET A 1 21.59 15.32 -23.88
CA MET A 1 22.17 14.55 -25.01
C MET A 1 21.04 13.73 -25.61
N GLU A 2 20.23 14.33 -26.49
CA GLU A 2 19.32 13.55 -27.35
C GLU A 2 20.16 12.90 -28.44
N LEU A 3 19.95 11.62 -28.73
CA LEU A 3 20.58 10.99 -29.88
C LEU A 3 19.89 11.54 -31.15
N PRO A 4 20.59 12.28 -32.02
CA PRO A 4 19.99 12.93 -33.20
C PRO A 4 19.27 11.97 -34.16
N GLY A 5 19.56 10.67 -34.06
CA GLY A 5 18.90 9.63 -34.86
C GLY A 5 17.43 9.40 -34.51
N THR A 6 17.02 9.60 -33.26
CA THR A 6 15.63 9.33 -32.85
C THR A 6 14.68 10.40 -33.37
N LYS A 7 15.00 11.69 -33.18
CA LYS A 7 14.18 12.81 -33.69
C LYS A 7 13.96 12.70 -35.20
N ARG A 8 15.04 12.50 -35.96
CA ARG A 8 14.99 12.31 -37.41
C ARG A 8 14.11 11.13 -37.85
N TRP A 9 14.15 10.02 -37.12
CA TRP A 9 13.34 8.84 -37.44
C TRP A 9 11.83 9.12 -37.32
N TYR A 10 11.43 9.90 -36.31
CA TYR A 10 10.05 10.33 -36.07
C TYR A 10 9.59 11.30 -37.18
N GLU A 11 10.41 12.31 -37.46
CA GLU A 11 10.16 13.31 -38.51
C GLU A 11 10.00 12.67 -39.90
N GLU A 12 10.89 11.75 -40.28
CA GLU A 12 10.83 11.03 -41.57
C GLU A 12 9.56 10.19 -41.75
N ARG A 13 8.85 9.88 -40.66
CA ARG A 13 7.60 9.11 -40.65
C ARG A 13 6.35 9.95 -40.39
N GLY A 14 6.50 11.26 -40.22
CA GLY A 14 5.40 12.16 -39.87
C GLY A 14 4.78 11.84 -38.51
N ILE A 15 5.53 11.20 -37.61
CA ILE A 15 5.08 10.91 -36.24
C ILE A 15 5.53 12.08 -35.36
N PRO A 16 4.62 12.73 -34.61
CA PRO A 16 5.00 13.80 -33.68
C PRO A 16 6.08 13.35 -32.70
N TYR A 17 7.17 14.12 -32.57
CA TYR A 17 8.28 13.79 -31.69
C TYR A 17 8.00 14.31 -30.28
N ARG A 18 7.22 13.53 -29.53
CA ARG A 18 6.80 13.82 -28.16
C ARG A 18 6.83 12.57 -27.30
N LEU A 19 7.01 12.77 -25.99
CA LEU A 19 6.96 11.70 -25.00
C LEU A 19 5.97 12.05 -23.89
N GLY A 20 4.92 11.24 -23.74
CA GLY A 20 3.95 11.35 -22.65
C GLY A 20 4.20 10.34 -21.54
N ILE A 21 4.37 10.81 -20.31
CA ILE A 21 4.58 9.99 -19.11
C ILE A 21 3.46 10.30 -18.10
N ALA A 22 2.82 9.27 -17.56
CA ALA A 22 1.89 9.39 -16.43
C ALA A 22 2.47 8.70 -15.19
N LEU A 23 2.80 9.48 -14.17
CA LEU A 23 3.23 9.01 -12.86
C LEU A 23 2.02 8.97 -11.92
N HIS A 24 1.72 7.81 -11.36
CA HIS A 24 0.57 7.66 -10.46
C HIS A 24 0.92 6.93 -9.18
N GLY A 25 0.21 7.24 -8.10
CA GLY A 25 0.36 6.55 -6.82
C GLY A 25 0.05 7.45 -5.62
N PRO A 26 0.16 6.92 -4.39
CA PRO A 26 -0.16 7.64 -3.16
C PRO A 26 0.48 9.04 -3.04
N PRO A 27 -0.14 9.99 -2.31
CA PRO A 27 0.52 11.24 -1.95
C PRO A 27 1.78 10.96 -1.11
N GLY A 28 2.80 11.80 -1.27
CA GLY A 28 4.07 11.65 -0.52
C GLY A 28 5.02 10.56 -1.01
N THR A 29 4.76 9.96 -2.18
CA THR A 29 5.63 8.94 -2.83
C THR A 29 6.75 9.51 -3.68
N GLY A 30 6.78 10.83 -3.87
CA GLY A 30 7.85 11.51 -4.60
C GLY A 30 7.61 11.67 -6.10
N LYS A 31 6.37 11.53 -6.59
CA LYS A 31 6.00 11.77 -8.01
C LYS A 31 6.58 13.08 -8.57
N SER A 32 6.31 14.21 -7.91
CA SER A 32 6.84 15.53 -8.30
C SER A 32 8.37 15.60 -8.23
N ARG A 33 8.98 15.05 -7.17
CA ARG A 33 10.45 14.99 -7.05
C ARG A 33 11.09 14.16 -8.15
N LEU A 34 10.44 13.08 -8.59
CA LEU A 34 10.90 12.28 -9.72
C LEU A 34 10.84 13.08 -11.03
N CYS A 35 9.79 13.88 -11.25
CA CYS A 35 9.74 14.81 -12.40
C CYS A 35 10.96 15.76 -12.40
N HIS A 36 11.27 16.37 -11.25
CA HIS A 36 12.44 17.23 -11.10
C HIS A 36 13.76 16.49 -11.36
N GLY A 37 13.90 15.27 -10.83
CA GLY A 37 15.07 14.42 -11.07
C GLY A 37 15.26 14.08 -12.55
N ILE A 38 14.20 13.67 -13.25
CA ILE A 38 14.23 13.35 -14.68
C ILE A 38 14.68 14.58 -15.49
N ALA A 39 14.04 15.73 -15.27
CA ALA A 39 14.38 16.95 -15.99
C ALA A 39 15.81 17.42 -15.71
N SER A 40 16.27 17.32 -14.46
CA SER A 40 17.65 17.63 -14.09
C SER A 40 18.66 16.70 -14.79
N MET A 41 18.41 15.38 -14.80
CA MET A 41 19.27 14.39 -15.48
C MET A 41 19.34 14.60 -16.99
N LEU A 42 18.26 15.11 -17.59
CA LEU A 42 18.17 15.39 -19.02
C LEU A 42 18.59 16.83 -19.37
N CYS A 43 18.91 17.66 -18.37
CA CYS A 43 19.20 19.09 -18.51
C CYS A 43 18.08 19.86 -19.22
N LEU A 44 16.82 19.54 -18.90
CA LEU A 44 15.63 20.21 -19.41
C LEU A 44 15.11 21.20 -18.37
N ASP A 45 14.68 22.39 -18.80
CA ASP A 45 13.90 23.24 -17.90
C ASP A 45 12.50 22.66 -17.67
N ILE A 46 11.95 22.96 -16.50
CA ILE A 46 10.67 22.44 -16.02
C ILE A 46 9.64 23.57 -16.04
N TYR A 47 8.51 23.32 -16.70
CA TYR A 47 7.32 24.16 -16.59
C TYR A 47 6.23 23.38 -15.85
N THR A 48 5.95 23.80 -14.62
CA THR A 48 4.88 23.21 -13.81
C THR A 48 3.58 23.97 -14.04
N ILE A 49 2.51 23.24 -14.36
CA ILE A 49 1.16 23.78 -14.53
C ILE A 49 0.22 23.01 -13.59
N SER A 50 -0.40 23.73 -12.66
CA SER A 50 -1.44 23.21 -11.79
C SER A 50 -2.80 23.54 -12.40
N LEU A 51 -3.49 22.53 -12.91
CA LEU A 51 -4.76 22.72 -13.62
C LEU A 51 -5.92 23.21 -12.71
N GLY A 52 -5.81 23.01 -11.40
CA GLY A 52 -6.77 23.51 -10.41
C GLY A 52 -6.58 24.99 -10.03
N SER A 53 -5.59 25.70 -10.59
CA SER A 53 -5.33 27.10 -10.22
C SER A 53 -6.46 28.04 -10.65
N SER A 54 -6.92 28.90 -9.73
CA SER A 54 -7.93 29.91 -10.02
C SER A 54 -7.42 30.92 -11.07
N GLY A 55 -8.19 31.13 -12.13
CA GLY A 55 -7.86 32.06 -13.21
C GLY A 55 -7.18 31.45 -14.44
N LEU A 56 -6.93 30.14 -14.46
CA LEU A 56 -6.49 29.42 -15.66
C LEU A 56 -7.73 28.89 -16.41
N ASP A 57 -7.89 29.28 -17.66
CA ASP A 57 -8.93 28.81 -18.58
C ASP A 57 -8.32 28.12 -19.80
N ASP A 58 -9.16 27.53 -20.67
CA ASP A 58 -8.71 26.81 -21.86
C ASP A 58 -7.84 27.69 -22.80
N ASN A 59 -8.17 28.99 -22.91
CA ASN A 59 -7.43 29.93 -23.75
C ASN A 59 -6.06 30.28 -23.16
N GLY A 60 -6.00 30.53 -21.86
CA GLY A 60 -4.76 30.78 -21.12
C GLY A 60 -3.83 29.58 -21.17
N LEU A 61 -4.37 28.37 -20.97
CA LEU A 61 -3.60 27.13 -21.08
C LEU A 61 -3.05 26.93 -22.50
N SER A 62 -3.86 27.17 -23.54
CA SER A 62 -3.42 27.11 -24.93
C SER A 62 -2.31 28.11 -25.23
N ALA A 63 -2.45 29.35 -24.75
CA ALA A 63 -1.44 30.40 -24.93
C ALA A 63 -0.12 30.07 -24.21
N LEU A 64 -0.17 29.43 -23.03
CA LEU A 64 1.01 28.95 -22.33
C LEU A 64 1.72 27.87 -23.14
N PHE A 65 0.98 26.86 -23.61
CA PHE A 65 1.54 25.77 -24.41
C PHE A 65 2.14 26.24 -25.74
N GLN A 66 1.61 27.29 -26.36
CA GLN A 66 2.19 27.87 -27.57
C GLN A 66 3.50 28.63 -27.32
N LYS A 67 3.68 29.21 -26.12
CA LYS A 67 4.88 29.99 -25.76
C LYS A 67 6.02 29.13 -25.19
N ILE A 68 5.73 27.91 -24.75
CA ILE A 68 6.72 27.04 -24.14
C ILE A 68 7.70 26.52 -25.23
N PRO A 69 9.02 26.62 -25.05
CA PRO A 69 10.01 26.04 -25.96
C PRO A 69 10.07 24.49 -25.89
N GLU A 70 10.91 23.84 -26.72
CA GLU A 70 11.21 22.40 -26.67
C GLU A 70 11.84 22.02 -25.30
N ARG A 71 11.01 21.64 -24.31
CA ARG A 71 11.42 21.41 -22.89
C ARG A 71 10.52 20.39 -22.16
N CYS A 72 10.70 20.22 -20.85
CA CYS A 72 9.88 19.36 -20.01
C CYS A 72 8.69 20.13 -19.43
N ILE A 73 7.47 19.63 -19.64
CA ILE A 73 6.24 20.18 -19.09
C ILE A 73 5.69 19.18 -18.06
N VAL A 74 5.37 19.68 -16.87
CA VAL A 74 4.80 18.88 -15.78
C VAL A 74 3.39 19.39 -15.50
N LEU A 75 2.39 18.52 -15.65
CA LEU A 75 1.02 18.78 -15.21
C LEU A 75 0.82 18.09 -13.87
N GLU A 76 0.68 18.87 -12.80
CA GLU A 76 0.54 18.32 -11.46
C GLU A 76 -0.92 18.15 -11.04
N ASP A 77 -1.16 17.06 -10.29
CA ASP A 77 -2.43 16.72 -9.63
C ASP A 77 -3.64 16.86 -10.57
N ILE A 78 -3.53 16.22 -11.75
CA ILE A 78 -4.53 16.32 -12.81
C ILE A 78 -5.91 15.75 -12.42
N ASP A 79 -6.00 14.97 -11.34
CA ASP A 79 -7.24 14.50 -10.73
C ASP A 79 -7.94 15.57 -9.88
N GLU A 80 -7.22 16.55 -9.34
CA GLU A 80 -7.80 17.67 -8.57
C GLU A 80 -8.39 18.76 -9.47
N ALA A 81 -8.01 18.77 -10.75
CA ALA A 81 -8.55 19.68 -11.76
C ALA A 81 -10.06 19.45 -12.05
N GLY A 82 -10.65 18.40 -11.45
CA GLY A 82 -12.08 18.13 -11.56
C GLY A 82 -12.50 17.75 -12.98
N LEU A 83 -11.61 17.18 -13.79
CA LEU A 83 -11.91 16.70 -15.14
C LEU A 83 -12.82 15.45 -15.03
N PRO A 84 -14.14 15.57 -15.24
CA PRO A 84 -15.04 14.44 -15.06
C PRO A 84 -14.78 13.41 -16.17
N LYS A 85 -14.95 12.12 -15.86
CA LYS A 85 -14.91 11.10 -16.91
C LYS A 85 -16.08 11.29 -17.85
N ARG A 86 -15.86 11.10 -19.15
CA ARG A 86 -16.93 10.98 -20.14
C ARG A 86 -17.88 9.85 -19.74
N GLY A 87 -19.06 10.21 -19.24
CA GLY A 87 -20.10 9.28 -18.79
C GLY A 87 -20.56 9.46 -17.34
N ASP A 88 -19.87 10.25 -16.51
CA ASP A 88 -20.32 10.54 -15.13
C ASP A 88 -21.52 11.53 -15.08
N ASP A 89 -21.94 12.07 -16.22
CA ASP A 89 -23.11 12.95 -16.37
C ASP A 89 -24.48 12.23 -16.29
N ILE A 90 -24.52 10.91 -16.06
CA ILE A 90 -25.80 10.17 -16.02
C ILE A 90 -26.44 10.16 -14.62
N SER A 91 -25.74 10.55 -13.54
CA SER A 91 -26.32 10.54 -12.18
C SER A 91 -26.84 11.89 -11.66
N SER A 92 -26.84 12.95 -12.48
CA SER A 92 -27.52 14.22 -12.18
C SER A 92 -28.73 14.42 -13.10
N GLN A 93 -29.62 13.43 -13.15
CA GLN A 93 -30.98 13.70 -13.60
C GLN A 93 -31.66 14.60 -12.56
N PRO A 94 -32.15 15.80 -12.93
CA PRO A 94 -33.13 16.48 -12.11
C PRO A 94 -34.38 15.61 -12.13
N SER A 95 -34.76 15.07 -10.98
CA SER A 95 -36.06 14.42 -10.80
C SER A 95 -37.15 15.42 -11.19
N GLN A 96 -37.77 15.19 -12.34
CA GLN A 96 -39.01 15.82 -12.74
C GLN A 96 -40.13 15.28 -11.86
N GLU A 97 -40.49 16.00 -10.80
CA GLU A 97 -41.81 15.88 -10.19
C GLU A 97 -42.37 17.26 -9.81
N ALA A 98 -43.60 17.45 -10.28
CA ALA A 98 -44.67 18.29 -9.74
C ALA A 98 -44.54 19.84 -9.78
N ILE A 99 -45.33 20.37 -10.71
CA ILE A 99 -46.07 21.63 -10.66
C ILE A 99 -46.60 21.90 -9.24
N ASP A 100 -46.11 22.95 -8.58
CA ASP A 100 -46.99 23.93 -7.92
C ASP A 100 -46.25 25.26 -7.72
N GLY A 101 -46.98 26.35 -7.93
CA GLY A 101 -46.41 27.69 -8.04
C GLY A 101 -45.97 28.27 -6.68
N ASN A 102 -44.77 28.84 -6.65
CA ASN A 102 -44.57 30.06 -5.88
C ASN A 102 -43.35 30.85 -6.39
N GLU A 103 -43.58 32.10 -6.74
CA GLU A 103 -42.59 33.09 -7.10
C GLU A 103 -41.72 33.41 -5.88
N ASN A 104 -40.42 33.08 -5.94
CA ASN A 104 -39.35 33.80 -5.24
C ASN A 104 -38.00 33.30 -5.75
N ALA A 105 -37.58 33.86 -6.90
CA ALA A 105 -36.26 33.67 -7.46
C ALA A 105 -35.19 34.27 -6.52
N LYS A 106 -34.67 33.43 -5.61
CA LYS A 106 -33.30 33.60 -5.10
C LYS A 106 -32.43 32.62 -5.83
N THR A 107 -31.80 33.11 -6.90
CA THR A 107 -30.68 32.48 -7.58
C THR A 107 -29.57 32.26 -6.56
N TYR A 108 -29.58 31.10 -5.90
CA TYR A 108 -28.37 30.57 -5.30
C TYR A 108 -27.51 30.11 -6.48
N ASN A 109 -26.69 31.02 -6.99
CA ASN A 109 -25.50 30.64 -7.75
C ASN A 109 -24.71 29.71 -6.84
N THR A 110 -24.80 28.41 -7.09
CA THR A 110 -23.82 27.45 -6.61
C THR A 110 -22.54 27.75 -7.40
N GLU A 111 -21.83 28.81 -6.98
CA GLU A 111 -20.45 29.09 -7.35
C GLU A 111 -19.59 27.96 -6.76
N SER A 112 -19.70 26.80 -7.39
CA SER A 112 -18.66 25.79 -7.35
C SER A 112 -17.54 26.35 -8.20
N ALA A 113 -16.73 27.25 -7.64
CA ALA A 113 -15.54 27.84 -8.23
C ALA A 113 -14.44 26.77 -8.42
N HIS A 114 -14.73 25.78 -9.25
CA HIS A 114 -13.78 24.79 -9.76
C HIS A 114 -13.29 25.31 -11.12
N GLY A 115 -11.98 25.22 -11.36
CA GLY A 115 -11.29 25.87 -12.47
C GLY A 115 -11.98 25.76 -13.84
N ASN A 116 -11.86 26.82 -14.64
CA ASN A 116 -12.51 27.02 -15.94
C ASN A 116 -11.94 26.13 -17.06
N ILE A 117 -11.18 25.09 -16.74
CA ILE A 117 -10.49 24.23 -17.70
C ILE A 117 -11.35 23.02 -17.98
N SER A 118 -11.74 22.85 -19.24
CA SER A 118 -12.53 21.68 -19.64
C SER A 118 -11.61 20.49 -19.97
N LEU A 119 -12.10 19.27 -19.76
CA LEU A 119 -11.39 18.05 -20.20
C LEU A 119 -11.09 18.13 -21.70
N SER A 120 -12.04 18.62 -22.48
CA SER A 120 -11.89 18.83 -23.92
C SER A 120 -10.80 19.85 -24.24
N GLY A 121 -10.70 20.95 -23.48
CA GLY A 121 -9.64 21.95 -23.61
C GLY A 121 -8.26 21.37 -23.33
N CYS A 122 -8.10 20.67 -22.21
CA CYS A 122 -6.86 19.98 -21.86
C CYS A 122 -6.45 18.95 -22.94
N LEU A 123 -7.40 18.13 -23.40
CA LEU A 123 -7.18 17.15 -24.47
C LEU A 123 -6.75 17.81 -25.78
N ASN A 124 -7.42 18.89 -26.19
CA ASN A 124 -7.10 19.61 -27.42
C ASN A 124 -5.72 20.27 -27.35
N ILE A 125 -5.25 20.65 -26.16
CA ILE A 125 -3.92 21.26 -25.98
C ILE A 125 -2.83 20.19 -26.01
N ILE A 126 -3.08 19.02 -25.42
CA ILE A 126 -2.17 17.87 -25.50
C ILE A 126 -2.11 17.31 -26.94
N ASP A 127 -3.22 17.32 -27.68
CA ASP A 127 -3.31 16.81 -29.06
C ASP A 127 -3.09 17.82 -30.16
N GLY A 128 -2.99 19.11 -29.82
CA GLY A 128 -3.22 20.22 -30.74
C GLY A 128 -2.66 20.03 -32.14
N VAL A 129 -3.45 20.49 -33.12
CA VAL A 129 -3.18 20.40 -34.58
C VAL A 129 -1.87 21.10 -34.99
N ALA A 130 -1.25 21.90 -34.12
CA ALA A 130 0.06 22.49 -34.33
C ALA A 130 1.15 21.56 -33.78
N PRO A 131 2.11 21.08 -34.60
CA PRO A 131 3.21 20.26 -34.13
C PRO A 131 4.06 21.06 -33.13
N GLN A 132 4.08 20.60 -31.89
CA GLN A 132 4.96 21.09 -30.83
C GLN A 132 5.93 19.96 -30.51
N ASP A 133 6.84 19.71 -31.44
CA ASP A 133 7.85 18.65 -31.35
C ASP A 133 8.88 18.97 -30.26
N GLY A 134 9.60 17.95 -29.79
CA GLY A 134 10.71 18.11 -28.84
C GLY A 134 10.27 18.33 -27.39
N ARG A 135 9.10 17.82 -26.99
CA ARG A 135 8.57 18.01 -25.63
C ARG A 135 8.39 16.69 -24.89
N VAL A 136 8.72 16.72 -23.59
CA VAL A 136 8.39 15.66 -22.63
C VAL A 136 7.25 16.17 -21.75
N LEU A 137 6.11 15.51 -21.79
CA LEU A 137 4.96 15.80 -20.95
C LEU A 137 4.90 14.77 -19.82
N ILE A 138 5.01 15.22 -18.58
CA ILE A 138 4.85 14.36 -17.40
C ILE A 138 3.58 14.78 -16.66
N MET A 139 2.68 13.84 -16.43
CA MET A 139 1.47 14.05 -15.63
C MET A 139 1.62 13.33 -14.30
N THR A 140 1.26 13.98 -13.18
CA THR A 140 1.20 13.35 -11.87
C THR A 140 -0.25 13.23 -11.41
N THR A 141 -0.60 12.08 -10.81
CA THR A 141 -1.95 11.87 -10.25
C THR A 141 -1.92 10.98 -9.02
N ASN A 142 -2.80 11.22 -8.06
CA ASN A 142 -2.99 10.32 -6.92
C ASN A 142 -3.95 9.16 -7.26
N ASN A 143 -4.83 9.35 -8.24
CA ASN A 143 -5.83 8.37 -8.66
C ASN A 143 -5.92 8.27 -10.19
N ILE A 144 -5.08 7.42 -10.79
CA ILE A 144 -5.15 7.16 -12.25
C ILE A 144 -6.50 6.59 -12.69
N GLY A 145 -7.17 5.85 -11.79
CA GLY A 145 -8.49 5.30 -12.04
C GLY A 145 -9.58 6.38 -12.10
N GLY A 146 -9.33 7.60 -11.64
CA GLY A 146 -10.23 8.75 -11.76
C GLY A 146 -10.16 9.45 -13.12
N LEU A 147 -9.12 9.21 -13.91
CA LEU A 147 -8.88 9.94 -15.16
C LEU A 147 -9.67 9.36 -16.34
N ASP A 148 -9.97 10.23 -17.31
CA ASP A 148 -10.60 9.83 -18.57
C ASP A 148 -9.65 8.99 -19.42
N SER A 149 -10.16 7.89 -19.97
CA SER A 149 -9.38 6.98 -20.85
C SER A 149 -8.78 7.67 -22.08
N ALA A 150 -9.39 8.77 -22.55
CA ALA A 150 -8.88 9.58 -23.64
C ALA A 150 -7.54 10.20 -23.26
N LEU A 151 -7.37 10.75 -22.04
CA LEU A 151 -6.08 11.31 -21.58
C LEU A 151 -4.97 10.25 -21.61
N LEU A 152 -5.32 9.00 -21.30
CA LEU A 152 -4.39 7.89 -21.13
C LEU A 152 -4.15 7.07 -22.41
N ARG A 153 -4.63 7.53 -23.56
CA ARG A 153 -4.50 6.84 -24.86
C ARG A 153 -3.07 6.98 -25.40
N ALA A 154 -2.62 5.93 -26.10
CA ALA A 154 -1.35 5.93 -26.83
C ALA A 154 -1.26 7.13 -27.80
N GLY A 155 -0.10 7.80 -27.80
CA GLY A 155 0.11 9.07 -28.50
C GLY A 155 -0.05 10.30 -27.59
N ARG A 156 -0.75 10.19 -26.45
CA ARG A 156 -0.78 11.23 -25.38
C ARG A 156 0.00 10.79 -24.16
N VAL A 157 -0.16 9.51 -23.78
CA VAL A 157 0.60 8.84 -22.74
C VAL A 157 1.18 7.58 -23.32
N ASP A 158 2.51 7.55 -23.42
CA ASP A 158 3.28 6.42 -23.95
C ASP A 158 3.76 5.52 -22.81
N MET A 159 3.96 6.08 -21.62
CA MET A 159 4.42 5.36 -20.42
C MET A 159 3.55 5.67 -19.21
N LYS A 160 3.17 4.63 -18.46
CA LYS A 160 2.50 4.72 -17.16
C LYS A 160 3.37 4.07 -16.11
N ALA A 161 3.70 4.79 -15.05
CA ALA A 161 4.54 4.29 -13.97
C ALA A 161 3.85 4.48 -12.62
N PHE A 162 3.71 3.38 -11.87
CA PHE A 162 3.25 3.41 -10.49
C PHE A 162 4.40 3.75 -9.55
N ILE A 163 4.23 4.78 -8.73
CA ILE A 163 5.18 5.21 -7.70
C ILE A 163 4.57 4.87 -6.34
N GLY A 164 5.02 3.74 -5.79
CA GLY A 164 4.44 3.12 -4.60
C GLY A 164 5.08 3.55 -3.27
N PRO A 165 4.57 2.99 -2.16
CA PRO A 165 5.19 3.11 -0.85
C PRO A 165 6.59 2.46 -0.80
N VAL A 166 7.30 2.69 0.30
CA VAL A 166 8.68 2.23 0.48
C VAL A 166 8.73 0.72 0.65
N HIS A 167 9.63 0.09 -0.12
CA HIS A 167 10.04 -1.30 0.05
C HIS A 167 11.39 -1.37 0.76
N GLY A 168 11.80 -2.52 1.30
CA GLY A 168 13.01 -2.65 2.13
C GLY A 168 14.27 -2.07 1.48
N ILE A 169 14.49 -2.34 0.19
CA ILE A 169 15.63 -1.79 -0.57
C ILE A 169 15.56 -0.26 -0.65
N MET A 170 14.38 0.30 -0.91
CA MET A 170 14.18 1.74 -0.95
C MET A 170 14.36 2.39 0.44
N ALA A 171 14.02 1.69 1.53
CA ALA A 171 14.31 2.16 2.88
C ALA A 171 15.82 2.25 3.14
N GLN A 172 16.57 1.26 2.66
CA GLN A 172 18.04 1.24 2.73
C GLN A 172 18.65 2.39 1.90
N GLU A 173 18.14 2.62 0.68
CA GLU A 173 18.56 3.73 -0.18
C GLU A 173 18.25 5.09 0.48
N LEU A 174 17.04 5.26 1.01
CA LEU A 174 16.63 6.49 1.71
C LEU A 174 17.51 6.78 2.92
N PHE A 175 17.80 5.77 3.74
CA PHE A 175 18.72 5.92 4.87
C PHE A 175 20.11 6.32 4.39
N SER A 176 20.65 5.63 3.39
CA SER A 176 21.99 5.91 2.85
C SER A 176 22.08 7.33 2.29
N MET A 177 21.10 7.75 1.47
CA MET A 177 21.06 9.11 0.91
C MET A 177 20.99 10.20 1.99
N PHE A 178 20.44 9.90 3.17
CA PHE A 178 20.32 10.87 4.25
C PHE A 178 21.65 11.15 4.96
N TYR A 179 22.54 10.15 5.04
CA TYR A 179 23.79 10.21 5.81
C TYR A 179 25.07 10.19 4.96
N LEU A 180 24.94 10.07 3.65
CA LEU A 180 26.04 10.24 2.69
C LEU A 180 26.16 11.71 2.27
N ALA A 181 27.39 12.13 1.97
CA ALA A 181 27.69 13.47 1.47
C ALA A 181 27.02 13.70 0.10
N PRO A 182 26.38 14.86 -0.12
CA PRO A 182 25.90 15.26 -1.43
C PRO A 182 27.02 15.22 -2.47
N THR A 183 26.65 14.90 -3.71
CA THR A 183 27.58 14.83 -4.84
C THR A 183 26.94 15.45 -6.08
N ASP A 184 27.78 16.01 -6.96
CA ASP A 184 27.37 16.47 -8.30
C ASP A 184 27.28 15.29 -9.30
N GLU A 185 27.71 14.09 -8.89
CA GLU A 185 27.50 12.87 -9.65
C GLU A 185 26.02 12.49 -9.74
N LYS A 186 25.66 11.70 -10.75
CA LYS A 186 24.25 11.33 -11.02
C LYS A 186 23.59 10.57 -9.89
N PHE A 187 24.36 9.80 -9.12
CA PHE A 187 23.85 8.92 -8.08
C PHE A 187 24.78 8.91 -6.86
N MET A 188 24.20 8.96 -5.66
CA MET A 188 24.93 8.83 -4.38
C MET A 188 25.18 7.37 -3.98
N ALA A 189 24.40 6.44 -4.52
CA ALA A 189 24.52 5.00 -4.30
C ALA A 189 23.96 4.24 -5.51
N VAL A 190 24.39 3.00 -5.68
CA VAL A 190 23.90 2.10 -6.74
C VAL A 190 23.44 0.78 -6.14
N ARG A 191 22.33 0.27 -6.66
CA ARG A 191 21.86 -1.07 -6.34
C ARG A 191 22.61 -2.11 -7.17
N GLN A 192 23.28 -3.04 -6.50
CA GLN A 192 23.98 -4.14 -7.13
C GLN A 192 23.01 -5.26 -7.54
N ALA A 193 23.45 -6.15 -8.45
CA ALA A 193 22.67 -7.30 -8.89
C ALA A 193 22.27 -8.26 -7.75
N THR A 194 23.07 -8.28 -6.68
CA THR A 194 22.83 -9.00 -5.43
C THR A 194 21.71 -8.40 -4.58
N GLY A 195 21.22 -7.21 -4.93
CA GLY A 195 20.22 -6.46 -4.17
C GLY A 195 20.79 -5.54 -3.09
N SER A 196 22.10 -5.59 -2.82
CA SER A 196 22.77 -4.68 -1.87
C SER A 196 22.93 -3.28 -2.44
N ILE A 197 22.88 -2.28 -1.57
CA ILE A 197 23.15 -0.89 -1.91
C ILE A 197 24.63 -0.59 -1.69
N GLN A 198 25.31 -0.16 -2.73
CA GLN A 198 26.69 0.29 -2.68
C GLN A 198 26.73 1.83 -2.67
N PRO A 199 27.22 2.46 -1.58
CA PRO A 199 27.50 3.90 -1.57
C PRO A 199 28.52 4.28 -2.65
N LEU A 200 28.27 5.39 -3.34
CA LEU A 200 29.18 6.02 -4.29
C LEU A 200 29.79 7.32 -3.72
N SER A 201 29.06 8.00 -2.83
CA SER A 201 29.54 9.15 -2.09
C SER A 201 30.24 8.77 -0.78
N LEU A 202 31.07 9.68 -0.26
CA LEU A 202 31.61 9.59 1.10
C LEU A 202 30.51 9.81 2.16
N PRO A 203 30.72 9.41 3.42
CA PRO A 203 29.86 9.80 4.54
C PRO A 203 29.75 11.33 4.67
N ALA A 204 28.60 11.83 5.12
CA ALA A 204 28.39 13.28 5.31
C ALA A 204 29.14 13.86 6.53
N SER A 205 29.63 13.01 7.42
CA SER A 205 30.42 13.37 8.59
C SER A 205 31.66 12.48 8.69
N ASP A 206 32.79 13.06 9.07
CA ASP A 206 34.06 12.35 9.27
C ASP A 206 34.01 11.34 10.43
N GLU A 207 33.01 11.46 11.31
CA GLU A 207 32.78 10.53 12.43
C GLU A 207 32.15 9.20 12.00
N TRP A 208 31.65 9.10 10.77
CA TRP A 208 30.93 7.94 10.27
C TRP A 208 31.77 7.18 9.24
N THR A 209 31.72 5.85 9.28
CA THR A 209 32.37 5.00 8.28
C THR A 209 31.34 4.43 7.31
N LEU A 210 31.74 4.19 6.06
CA LEU A 210 30.85 3.61 5.04
C LEU A 210 30.31 2.23 5.46
N ASP A 211 31.16 1.36 5.99
CA ASP A 211 30.75 0.02 6.45
C ASP A 211 29.70 0.11 7.56
N ASN A 212 29.87 1.05 8.49
CA ASN A 212 28.89 1.27 9.55
C ASN A 212 27.57 1.81 8.99
N LEU A 213 27.61 2.77 8.07
CA LEU A 213 26.39 3.29 7.43
C LEU A 213 25.65 2.22 6.63
N VAL A 214 26.35 1.36 5.91
CA VAL A 214 25.74 0.23 5.16
C VAL A 214 25.09 -0.76 6.12
N HIS A 215 25.74 -1.08 7.24
CA HIS A 215 25.17 -1.94 8.27
C HIS A 215 23.92 -1.32 8.90
N LEU A 216 23.99 -0.06 9.32
CA LEU A 216 22.85 0.68 9.89
C LEU A 216 21.70 0.84 8.91
N ALA A 217 21.98 1.05 7.62
CA ALA A 217 20.96 1.13 6.58
C ALA A 217 20.22 -0.21 6.42
N THR A 218 20.95 -1.33 6.51
CA THR A 218 20.37 -2.68 6.48
C THR A 218 19.49 -2.91 7.71
N GLN A 219 20.02 -2.62 8.91
CA GLN A 219 19.25 -2.72 10.15
C GLN A 219 18.00 -1.84 10.14
N PHE A 220 18.10 -0.62 9.62
CA PHE A 220 16.96 0.29 9.47
C PHE A 220 15.91 -0.32 8.55
N ALA A 221 16.31 -0.79 7.37
CA ALA A 221 15.41 -1.39 6.38
C ALA A 221 14.71 -2.65 6.91
N ASP A 222 15.42 -3.52 7.62
CA ASP A 222 14.85 -4.74 8.23
C ASP A 222 13.76 -4.44 9.26
N ASN A 223 13.81 -3.26 9.88
CA ASN A 223 12.82 -2.81 10.85
C ASN A 223 11.69 -1.96 10.24
N VAL A 224 11.74 -1.65 8.95
CA VAL A 224 10.68 -0.91 8.24
C VAL A 224 9.86 -1.89 7.39
N PRO A 225 8.58 -2.13 7.72
CA PRO A 225 7.76 -3.05 6.96
C PRO A 225 7.47 -2.51 5.57
N SER A 226 7.70 -3.35 4.57
CA SER A 226 7.51 -3.02 3.15
C SER A 226 6.06 -2.62 2.87
N GLY A 227 5.87 -1.55 2.09
CA GLY A 227 4.55 -1.14 1.60
C GLY A 227 3.75 -0.25 2.56
N TRP A 228 4.22 -0.02 3.80
CA TRP A 228 3.47 0.71 4.82
C TRP A 228 3.70 2.21 4.81
N PHE A 229 4.93 2.62 4.55
CA PHE A 229 5.36 3.99 4.73
C PHE A 229 5.62 4.63 3.39
N THR A 230 5.22 5.89 3.24
CA THR A 230 5.66 6.69 2.09
C THR A 230 7.09 7.18 2.33
N PRO A 231 7.87 7.42 1.26
CA PRO A 231 9.17 8.07 1.37
C PRO A 231 9.14 9.36 2.20
N ALA A 232 8.08 10.17 2.05
CA ALA A 232 7.91 11.38 2.85
C ALA A 232 7.77 11.10 4.36
N SER A 233 7.05 10.04 4.75
CA SER A 233 6.91 9.68 6.18
C SER A 233 8.22 9.21 6.80
N LEU A 234 9.00 8.38 6.08
CA LEU A 234 10.33 7.94 6.53
C LEU A 234 11.33 9.10 6.54
N GLN A 235 11.28 9.98 5.54
CA GLN A 235 12.09 11.20 5.54
C GLN A 235 11.77 12.06 6.77
N GLY A 236 10.50 12.21 7.12
CA GLY A 236 10.07 12.91 8.34
C GLY A 236 10.58 12.27 9.64
N TYR A 237 10.71 10.95 9.68
CA TYR A 237 11.36 10.23 10.78
C TYR A 237 12.86 10.52 10.83
N LEU A 238 13.57 10.34 9.71
CA LEU A 238 15.03 10.53 9.62
C LEU A 238 15.46 11.96 9.95
N LEU A 239 14.64 12.96 9.61
CA LEU A 239 14.87 14.36 9.97
C LEU A 239 15.00 14.60 11.48
N ARG A 240 14.44 13.73 12.33
CA ARG A 240 14.58 13.81 13.80
C ARG A 240 15.95 13.35 14.28
N TYR A 241 16.69 12.64 13.43
CA TYR A 241 17.98 12.01 13.72
C TYR A 241 19.02 12.44 12.69
N LYS A 242 19.03 13.74 12.34
CA LYS A 242 19.80 14.25 11.20
C LYS A 242 21.31 14.02 11.30
N ASP A 243 21.85 14.04 12.51
CA ASP A 243 23.27 13.89 12.80
C ASP A 243 23.54 12.60 13.61
N ASP A 244 22.57 11.67 13.67
CA ASP A 244 22.66 10.46 14.50
C ASP A 244 22.08 9.23 13.78
N PRO A 245 22.82 8.66 12.81
CA PRO A 245 22.38 7.47 12.07
C PRO A 245 22.21 6.25 12.97
N VAL A 246 22.96 6.18 14.08
CA VAL A 246 22.90 5.06 15.03
C VAL A 246 21.55 5.06 15.73
N SER A 247 21.14 6.19 16.32
CA SER A 247 19.84 6.28 16.97
C SER A 247 18.69 6.13 15.98
N ALA A 248 18.84 6.57 14.73
CA ALA A 248 17.83 6.37 13.69
C ALA A 248 17.57 4.87 13.42
N ALA A 249 18.63 4.08 13.24
CA ALA A 249 18.50 2.65 13.00
C ALA A 249 17.96 1.89 14.23
N HIS A 250 18.37 2.28 15.45
CA HIS A 250 17.91 1.62 16.68
C HIS A 250 16.45 1.93 17.04
N ASN A 251 16.01 3.17 16.83
CA ASN A 251 14.68 3.60 17.28
C ASN A 251 13.57 3.40 16.25
N VAL A 252 13.90 3.07 15.00
CA VAL A 252 12.90 2.98 13.92
C VAL A 252 11.84 1.92 14.23
N ARG A 253 12.23 0.78 14.83
CA ARG A 253 11.27 -0.28 15.19
C ARG A 253 10.19 0.22 16.14
N LYS A 254 10.60 0.94 17.18
CA LYS A 254 9.67 1.54 18.16
C LYS A 254 8.76 2.56 17.51
N TRP A 255 9.30 3.41 16.62
CA TRP A 255 8.51 4.39 15.89
C TRP A 255 7.50 3.73 14.93
N VAL A 256 7.91 2.67 14.24
CA VAL A 256 7.04 1.85 13.38
C VAL A 256 5.92 1.26 14.22
N ASP A 257 6.23 0.59 15.33
CA ASP A 257 5.24 -0.02 16.21
C ASP A 257 4.26 1.01 16.77
N GLN A 258 4.75 2.19 17.18
CA GLN A 258 3.91 3.30 17.64
C GLN A 258 3.00 3.84 16.53
N THR A 259 3.55 4.07 15.34
CA THR A 259 2.79 4.61 14.21
C THR A 259 1.73 3.62 13.77
N ILE A 260 2.07 2.34 13.64
CA ILE A 260 1.13 1.27 13.33
C ILE A 260 0.08 1.11 14.44
N SER A 261 0.46 1.21 15.71
CA SER A 261 -0.49 1.16 16.84
C SER A 261 -1.38 2.41 16.95
N SER A 262 -0.98 3.56 16.37
CA SER A 262 -1.89 4.71 16.28
C SER A 262 -2.99 4.51 15.22
N PHE A 263 -2.80 3.56 14.31
CA PHE A 263 -3.81 3.07 13.36
C PHE A 263 -4.67 1.93 13.92
N THR A 264 -4.63 1.68 15.25
CA THR A 264 -5.40 0.60 15.86
C THR A 264 -6.89 0.89 15.74
N ILE A 265 -7.57 0.11 14.88
CA ILE A 265 -9.00 -0.17 15.04
C ILE A 265 -9.12 -0.85 16.40
N GLY A 266 -9.66 -0.14 17.39
CA GLY A 266 -9.89 -0.70 18.71
C GLY A 266 -10.68 -2.00 18.62
N HIS A 267 -10.41 -2.97 19.50
CA HIS A 267 -11.06 -4.29 19.51
C HIS A 267 -12.61 -4.24 19.52
N GLY A 268 -13.20 -3.12 19.95
CA GLY A 268 -14.63 -2.84 19.91
C GLY A 268 -15.02 -1.60 19.10
N GLN A 269 -14.16 -1.10 18.20
CA GLN A 269 -14.54 -0.01 17.30
C GLN A 269 -15.43 -0.54 16.18
N ASP A 270 -16.54 0.15 15.99
CA ASP A 270 -17.46 -0.08 14.89
C ASP A 270 -16.73 0.17 13.55
N LEU A 271 -16.77 -0.84 12.67
CA LEU A 271 -16.17 -0.81 11.34
C LEU A 271 -16.79 0.28 10.44
N SER A 272 -17.96 0.83 10.82
CA SER A 272 -18.59 1.97 10.16
C SER A 272 -17.69 3.22 10.09
N SER A 273 -16.79 3.40 11.07
CA SER A 273 -15.87 4.53 11.15
C SER A 273 -14.74 4.51 10.12
N LEU A 274 -14.48 3.37 9.50
CA LEU A 274 -13.37 3.16 8.56
C LEU A 274 -13.73 3.48 7.09
N ARG A 275 -14.93 4.05 6.83
CA ARG A 275 -15.46 4.29 5.49
C ARG A 275 -15.31 3.06 4.58
N VAL A 276 -15.55 1.87 5.14
CA VAL A 276 -15.53 0.61 4.39
C VAL A 276 -16.74 0.62 3.47
N SER A 277 -16.52 0.54 2.17
CA SER A 277 -17.61 0.51 1.18
C SER A 277 -17.36 -0.58 0.15
N GLY A 278 -18.40 -1.37 -0.14
CA GLY A 278 -18.38 -2.41 -1.15
C GLY A 278 -18.04 -3.82 -0.65
N LEU A 279 -18.63 -4.80 -1.33
CA LEU A 279 -18.28 -6.23 -1.23
C LEU A 279 -16.94 -6.47 -1.93
N PRO A 280 -15.92 -7.10 -1.30
CA PRO A 280 -15.79 -7.53 0.10
C PRO A 280 -15.05 -6.49 0.95
N TYR A 281 -15.61 -6.05 2.10
CA TYR A 281 -15.04 -5.16 3.14
C TYR A 281 -13.63 -4.59 2.84
N GLN A 282 -13.63 -3.71 1.85
CA GLN A 282 -12.45 -3.11 1.29
C GLN A 282 -12.40 -1.65 1.71
N PHE A 283 -11.25 -1.21 2.18
CA PHE A 283 -10.98 0.20 2.43
C PHE A 283 -9.92 0.68 1.45
N ARG A 284 -10.07 1.94 1.02
CA ARG A 284 -9.08 2.56 0.16
C ARG A 284 -8.10 3.32 1.03
N LEU A 285 -6.84 2.93 0.96
CA LEU A 285 -5.74 3.69 1.53
C LEU A 285 -4.88 4.16 0.37
N HIS A 286 -4.84 5.48 0.17
CA HIS A 286 -4.05 6.10 -0.90
C HIS A 286 -4.33 5.57 -2.33
N GLY A 287 -5.60 5.40 -2.69
CA GLY A 287 -6.01 4.96 -4.05
C GLY A 287 -5.88 3.45 -4.29
N GLU A 288 -5.33 2.72 -3.33
CA GLU A 288 -5.20 1.27 -3.36
C GLU A 288 -6.28 0.63 -2.50
N THR A 289 -6.83 -0.48 -3.00
CA THR A 289 -7.92 -1.18 -2.35
C THR A 289 -7.37 -2.31 -1.49
N PHE A 290 -7.59 -2.22 -0.19
CA PHE A 290 -7.15 -3.23 0.78
C PHE A 290 -8.35 -3.96 1.36
N SER A 291 -8.28 -5.28 1.42
CA SER A 291 -9.22 -6.07 2.24
C SER A 291 -8.68 -6.25 3.67
N ILE A 292 -9.55 -6.17 4.67
CA ILE A 292 -9.18 -6.50 6.05
C ILE A 292 -9.19 -8.04 6.20
N ARG A 293 -8.11 -8.58 6.75
CA ARG A 293 -8.01 -10.00 7.11
C ARG A 293 -7.69 -10.15 8.59
N VAL A 294 -8.18 -11.21 9.18
CA VAL A 294 -7.90 -11.62 10.55
C VAL A 294 -7.23 -12.98 10.54
N SER A 295 -6.29 -13.19 11.45
CA SER A 295 -5.63 -14.49 11.64
C SER A 295 -5.37 -14.74 13.10
N ALA A 296 -5.49 -15.98 13.54
CA ALA A 296 -5.22 -16.39 14.90
C ALA A 296 -4.03 -17.35 14.94
N VAL A 297 -3.04 -17.01 15.75
CA VAL A 297 -2.03 -17.93 16.23
C VAL A 297 -2.60 -18.61 17.47
N ILE A 298 -3.07 -19.84 17.29
CA ILE A 298 -3.73 -20.62 18.35
C ILE A 298 -2.71 -21.53 19.01
N PHE A 299 -2.43 -21.32 20.29
CA PHE A 299 -1.57 -22.21 21.07
C PHE A 299 -2.38 -23.36 21.70
N ASP A 300 -1.80 -24.56 21.70
CA ASP A 300 -2.31 -25.71 22.42
C ASP A 300 -2.06 -25.54 23.93
N GLY A 301 -3.08 -25.09 24.67
CA GLY A 301 -3.04 -24.94 26.12
C GLY A 301 -3.30 -26.24 26.89
N ALA A 302 -3.69 -27.33 26.22
CA ALA A 302 -3.96 -28.62 26.86
C ALA A 302 -2.74 -29.56 26.83
N ASN A 303 -1.64 -29.16 26.19
CA ASN A 303 -0.45 -29.98 26.04
C ASN A 303 0.36 -30.11 27.34
N ILE A 304 0.31 -31.29 27.96
CA ILE A 304 1.04 -31.63 29.20
C ILE A 304 2.57 -31.65 28.98
N SER A 305 3.07 -31.66 27.72
CA SER A 305 4.49 -31.87 27.41
C SER A 305 5.42 -30.65 27.53
N TYR A 306 5.00 -29.54 28.13
CA TYR A 306 5.78 -28.29 28.30
C TYR A 306 6.29 -27.63 26.99
N GLU A 307 5.95 -28.20 25.83
CA GLU A 307 6.38 -27.72 24.53
C GLU A 307 5.21 -27.00 23.84
N LEU A 308 5.40 -25.70 23.60
CA LEU A 308 4.41 -24.87 22.92
C LEU A 308 4.26 -25.31 21.45
N ARG A 309 3.01 -25.44 21.01
CA ARG A 309 2.66 -25.76 19.62
C ARG A 309 1.55 -24.84 19.13
N VAL A 310 1.58 -24.52 17.85
CA VAL A 310 0.56 -23.68 17.20
C VAL A 310 -0.23 -24.45 16.16
N LEU A 311 -1.52 -24.16 16.04
CA LEU A 311 -2.38 -24.79 15.04
C LEU A 311 -2.13 -24.22 13.64
N LEU A 312 -1.85 -25.10 12.69
CA LEU A 312 -1.76 -24.82 11.26
C LEU A 312 -2.79 -25.63 10.48
N LEU A 313 -3.34 -25.03 9.43
CA LEU A 313 -4.29 -25.68 8.52
C LEU A 313 -3.70 -25.80 7.13
N ARG A 314 -3.79 -26.98 6.51
CA ARG A 314 -3.31 -27.23 5.15
C ARG A 314 -4.41 -26.98 4.14
N ARG A 315 -4.16 -26.11 3.17
CA ARG A 315 -5.13 -25.71 2.15
C ARG A 315 -5.48 -26.87 1.21
N ALA A 316 -6.76 -26.96 0.85
CA ALA A 316 -7.27 -28.01 -0.04
C ALA A 316 -6.65 -27.91 -1.45
N SER A 317 -6.52 -29.07 -2.11
CA SER A 317 -5.97 -29.22 -3.47
C SER A 317 -6.71 -28.43 -4.56
N HIS A 318 -7.98 -28.11 -4.35
CA HIS A 318 -8.86 -27.45 -5.33
C HIS A 318 -9.04 -25.95 -5.06
N GLY A 319 -8.39 -25.39 -4.04
CA GLY A 319 -8.48 -23.98 -3.66
C GLY A 319 -7.38 -23.10 -4.26
N THR A 320 -7.36 -21.83 -3.88
CA THR A 320 -6.21 -20.95 -4.12
C THR A 320 -4.98 -21.48 -3.37
N ASP A 321 -3.79 -21.38 -3.96
CA ASP A 321 -2.49 -21.81 -3.39
C ASP A 321 -2.55 -23.18 -2.67
N PRO A 322 -2.87 -24.26 -3.41
CA PRO A 322 -3.15 -25.57 -2.82
C PRO A 322 -1.93 -26.18 -2.11
N GLY A 323 -2.19 -26.92 -1.03
CA GLY A 323 -1.16 -27.68 -0.30
C GLY A 323 -0.29 -26.87 0.66
N LEU A 324 -0.39 -25.53 0.65
CA LEU A 324 0.29 -24.64 1.59
C LEU A 324 -0.35 -24.69 2.99
N TRP A 325 0.42 -24.33 4.00
CA TRP A 325 0.00 -24.25 5.40
C TRP A 325 -0.25 -22.81 5.79
N ASP A 326 -1.38 -22.55 6.46
CA ASP A 326 -1.79 -21.22 6.91
C ASP A 326 -2.32 -21.25 8.35
N LEU A 327 -2.27 -20.08 9.00
CA LEU A 327 -2.99 -19.83 10.26
C LEU A 327 -4.51 -19.84 10.06
N PRO A 328 -5.31 -20.30 11.04
CA PRO A 328 -6.75 -20.09 11.08
C PRO A 328 -7.09 -18.60 10.94
N GLY A 329 -7.81 -18.23 9.89
CA GLY A 329 -8.07 -16.82 9.58
C GLY A 329 -8.66 -16.59 8.20
N GLY A 330 -9.12 -15.39 7.91
CA GLY A 330 -9.76 -15.07 6.64
C GLY A 330 -10.07 -13.60 6.48
N THR A 331 -10.75 -13.27 5.38
CA THR A 331 -11.22 -11.91 5.11
C THR A 331 -12.42 -11.59 6.00
N VAL A 332 -12.49 -10.34 6.47
CA VAL A 332 -13.67 -9.78 7.12
C VAL A 332 -14.81 -9.68 6.08
N GLU A 333 -16.02 -10.03 6.50
CA GLU A 333 -17.22 -10.05 5.65
C GLU A 333 -18.26 -9.04 6.14
N PRO A 334 -19.25 -8.67 5.30
CA PRO A 334 -20.25 -7.67 5.68
C PRO A 334 -21.17 -8.01 6.84
N THR A 335 -21.24 -9.29 7.19
CA THR A 335 -21.99 -9.74 8.35
C THR A 335 -21.22 -9.54 9.66
N ASP A 336 -19.93 -9.18 9.59
CA ASP A 336 -19.11 -8.96 10.77
C ASP A 336 -19.26 -7.51 11.26
N SER A 337 -19.84 -7.36 12.45
CA SER A 337 -19.97 -6.05 13.10
C SER A 337 -18.60 -5.49 13.55
N THR A 338 -17.65 -6.38 13.87
CA THR A 338 -16.30 -6.01 14.31
C THR A 338 -15.23 -6.95 13.76
N VAL A 339 -13.95 -6.53 13.79
CA VAL A 339 -12.79 -7.40 13.49
C VAL A 339 -12.76 -8.62 14.41
N TYR A 340 -13.26 -8.48 15.65
CA TYR A 340 -13.38 -9.56 16.61
C TYR A 340 -14.43 -10.61 16.19
N ASP A 341 -15.59 -10.16 15.70
CA ASP A 341 -16.64 -11.06 15.20
C ASP A 341 -16.15 -11.83 13.97
N ALA A 342 -15.44 -11.15 13.07
CA ALA A 342 -14.77 -11.78 11.94
C ALA A 342 -13.78 -12.85 12.40
N LEU A 343 -12.95 -12.56 13.41
CA LEU A 343 -11.98 -13.51 13.94
C LEU A 343 -12.67 -14.73 14.55
N LYS A 344 -13.66 -14.51 15.41
CA LYS A 344 -14.44 -15.58 16.05
C LYS A 344 -15.07 -16.51 15.00
N ARG A 345 -15.72 -15.93 14.00
CA ARG A 345 -16.33 -16.66 12.90
C ARG A 345 -15.29 -17.41 12.08
N LYS A 346 -14.17 -16.80 11.72
CA LYS A 346 -13.12 -17.46 10.90
C LYS A 346 -12.41 -18.58 11.62
N ILE A 347 -12.21 -18.50 12.94
CA ILE A 347 -11.69 -19.62 13.73
C ILE A 347 -12.70 -20.77 13.70
N GLN A 348 -13.97 -20.50 14.04
CA GLN A 348 -15.01 -21.53 14.08
C GLN A 348 -15.24 -22.19 12.71
N GLU A 349 -15.33 -21.40 11.63
CA GLU A 349 -15.52 -21.88 10.26
C GLU A 349 -14.38 -22.77 9.77
N LYS A 350 -13.14 -22.57 10.26
CA LYS A 350 -11.95 -23.21 9.68
C LYS A 350 -11.40 -24.35 10.50
N SER A 351 -11.46 -24.26 11.83
CA SER A 351 -10.95 -25.28 12.74
C SER A 351 -12.02 -25.91 13.64
N GLY A 352 -13.26 -25.42 13.62
CA GLY A 352 -14.32 -25.86 14.52
C GLY A 352 -14.14 -25.40 15.96
N LEU A 353 -13.07 -24.64 16.26
CA LEU A 353 -12.78 -24.17 17.61
C LEU A 353 -13.59 -22.91 17.93
N ARG A 354 -14.02 -22.79 19.19
CA ARG A 354 -14.64 -21.56 19.70
C ARG A 354 -13.57 -20.65 20.30
N LEU A 355 -13.55 -19.39 19.87
CA LEU A 355 -12.73 -18.36 20.50
C LEU A 355 -13.28 -18.03 21.89
N LEU A 356 -12.53 -18.36 22.94
CA LEU A 356 -12.89 -18.04 24.34
C LEU A 356 -12.26 -16.72 24.79
N ARG A 357 -10.95 -16.55 24.56
CA ARG A 357 -10.18 -15.38 24.98
C ARG A 357 -9.09 -15.04 23.97
N ILE A 358 -8.85 -13.76 23.75
CA ILE A 358 -7.65 -13.25 23.08
C ILE A 358 -6.66 -12.86 24.15
N ASN A 359 -5.46 -13.45 24.11
CA ASN A 359 -4.42 -13.14 25.07
C ASN A 359 -3.67 -11.88 24.67
N ARG A 360 -3.42 -11.71 23.36
CA ARG A 360 -2.66 -10.56 22.84
C ARG A 360 -2.97 -10.32 21.37
N ALA A 361 -3.07 -9.06 20.96
CA ALA A 361 -2.98 -8.68 19.55
C ALA A 361 -1.52 -8.56 19.13
N LEU A 362 -1.18 -9.10 17.96
CA LEU A 362 0.11 -8.86 17.32
C LEU A 362 0.03 -7.61 16.43
N GLY A 363 1.17 -7.03 16.10
CA GLY A 363 1.23 -5.82 15.27
C GLY A 363 0.55 -6.04 13.91
N LEU A 364 -0.07 -4.98 13.37
CA LEU A 364 -0.73 -5.03 12.06
C LEU A 364 0.29 -5.37 10.97
N ARG A 365 -0.13 -6.20 10.01
CA ARG A 365 0.74 -6.66 8.92
C ARG A 365 0.08 -6.48 7.58
N ALA A 366 0.75 -5.77 6.67
CA ALA A 366 0.26 -5.63 5.29
C ALA A 366 0.85 -6.79 4.49
N GLN A 367 -0.02 -7.50 3.79
CA GLN A 367 0.33 -8.65 2.98
C GLN A 367 -0.12 -8.41 1.55
N MET A 368 0.80 -8.63 0.61
CA MET A 368 0.50 -8.70 -0.80
C MET A 368 0.32 -10.17 -1.17
N ARG A 369 -0.90 -10.56 -1.54
CA ARG A 369 -1.22 -11.97 -1.82
C ARG A 369 -1.03 -12.31 -3.30
N THR A 370 -1.32 -11.36 -4.18
CA THR A 370 -1.08 -11.40 -5.63
C THR A 370 -0.75 -9.99 -6.11
N GLU A 371 -0.34 -9.81 -7.38
CA GLU A 371 -0.10 -8.49 -7.98
C GLU A 371 -1.31 -7.53 -7.89
N GLN A 372 -2.52 -8.07 -7.69
CA GLN A 372 -3.78 -7.33 -7.69
C GLN A 372 -4.53 -7.36 -6.33
N ALA A 373 -4.13 -8.22 -5.38
CA ALA A 373 -4.84 -8.39 -4.11
C ALA A 373 -3.98 -7.98 -2.90
N LYS A 374 -4.30 -6.81 -2.34
CA LYS A 374 -3.66 -6.25 -1.15
C LYS A 374 -4.57 -6.46 0.07
N CYS A 375 -3.98 -6.88 1.19
CA CYS A 375 -4.72 -7.04 2.43
C CYS A 375 -3.93 -6.54 3.63
N VAL A 376 -4.66 -6.04 4.63
CA VAL A 376 -4.10 -5.78 5.96
C VAL A 376 -4.58 -6.90 6.87
N ALA A 377 -3.62 -7.69 7.33
CA ALA A 377 -3.80 -8.78 8.27
C ALA A 377 -3.68 -8.27 9.71
N PHE A 378 -4.61 -8.72 10.53
CA PHE A 378 -4.67 -8.49 11.97
C PHE A 378 -4.40 -9.84 12.64
N PRO A 379 -3.13 -10.15 12.95
CA PRO A 379 -2.79 -11.35 13.68
C PRO A 379 -3.09 -11.20 15.18
N TYR A 380 -3.67 -12.25 15.77
CA TYR A 380 -3.99 -12.33 17.18
C TYR A 380 -3.37 -13.59 17.79
N ILE A 381 -2.84 -13.50 19.01
CA ILE A 381 -2.48 -14.65 19.83
C ILE A 381 -3.71 -15.06 20.62
N VAL A 382 -4.12 -16.30 20.40
CA VAL A 382 -5.24 -16.95 21.06
C VAL A 382 -4.68 -18.15 21.80
N CYS A 383 -4.93 -18.22 23.10
CA CYS A 383 -4.59 -19.39 23.90
C CYS A 383 -5.89 -20.08 24.29
N VAL A 384 -5.98 -21.38 24.04
CA VAL A 384 -7.17 -22.17 24.35
C VAL A 384 -6.80 -23.10 25.50
N SER A 385 -7.20 -22.75 26.72
CA SER A 385 -7.02 -23.57 27.93
C SER A 385 -8.09 -24.64 28.08
N GLU A 386 -9.28 -24.39 27.55
CA GLU A 386 -10.40 -25.34 27.53
C GLU A 386 -11.03 -25.36 26.14
N ILE A 387 -11.26 -26.56 25.60
CA ILE A 387 -11.78 -26.72 24.25
C ILE A 387 -13.25 -27.10 24.36
N GLU A 388 -14.09 -26.16 24.00
CA GLU A 388 -15.53 -26.36 23.90
C GLU A 388 -15.88 -26.88 22.50
N VAL A 389 -16.11 -28.19 22.36
CA VAL A 389 -16.67 -28.77 21.13
C VAL A 389 -18.20 -28.69 21.24
N SER A 390 -18.84 -27.84 20.43
CA SER A 390 -20.29 -27.88 20.22
C SER A 390 -20.59 -28.51 18.86
N ARG A 391 -21.54 -29.46 18.81
CA ARG A 391 -22.00 -30.03 17.52
C ARG A 391 -22.98 -29.08 16.81
N PHE A 392 -23.61 -28.17 17.55
CA PHE A 392 -24.57 -27.18 17.09
C PHE A 392 -24.40 -25.85 17.85
N PRO A 393 -24.89 -24.71 17.33
CA PRO A 393 -24.76 -23.39 17.96
C PRO A 393 -25.34 -23.31 19.39
N ASP A 394 -26.32 -24.17 19.70
CA ASP A 394 -27.12 -24.13 20.93
C ASP A 394 -26.88 -25.33 21.89
N GLU A 395 -25.88 -26.18 21.64
CA GLU A 395 -25.56 -27.32 22.52
C GLU A 395 -24.44 -27.02 23.53
N PRO A 396 -24.53 -27.56 24.76
CA PRO A 396 -23.47 -27.41 25.76
C PRO A 396 -22.19 -28.15 25.33
N PRO A 397 -21.02 -27.63 25.71
CA PRO A 397 -19.73 -28.14 25.25
C PRO A 397 -19.41 -29.52 25.81
N LEU A 398 -18.91 -30.41 24.95
CA LEU A 398 -18.30 -31.68 25.34
C LEU A 398 -16.79 -31.49 25.50
N GLY A 399 -16.26 -31.71 26.70
CA GLY A 399 -14.82 -31.65 26.96
C GLY A 399 -14.07 -32.82 26.29
N GLY A 400 -12.91 -32.54 25.68
CA GLY A 400 -12.09 -33.54 24.99
C GLY A 400 -10.63 -33.09 24.75
N LYS A 401 -9.78 -34.00 24.25
CA LYS A 401 -8.37 -33.72 23.89
C LYS A 401 -8.28 -32.81 22.65
N CYS A 402 -7.23 -31.98 22.58
CA CYS A 402 -7.02 -30.98 21.53
C CYS A 402 -6.99 -31.56 20.10
N ASP A 403 -6.33 -32.71 19.91
CA ASP A 403 -6.22 -33.37 18.61
C ASP A 403 -7.54 -33.92 18.05
N GLU A 404 -8.47 -34.32 18.91
CA GLU A 404 -9.77 -34.90 18.50
C GLU A 404 -10.84 -33.81 18.27
N SER A 405 -10.53 -32.57 18.64
CA SER A 405 -11.46 -31.44 18.70
C SER A 405 -11.36 -30.51 17.50
N VAL A 406 -10.23 -30.50 16.79
CA VAL A 406 -10.07 -29.74 15.55
C VAL A 406 -10.89 -30.39 14.44
N ARG A 407 -11.87 -29.65 13.92
CA ARG A 407 -12.68 -30.06 12.77
C ARG A 407 -12.42 -29.11 11.62
N ILE A 408 -11.54 -29.52 10.72
CA ILE A 408 -11.23 -28.71 9.55
C ILE A 408 -12.42 -28.66 8.59
N ASN A 409 -12.66 -27.48 8.02
CA ASN A 409 -13.60 -27.36 6.93
C ASN A 409 -13.00 -27.98 5.65
N ALA A 410 -13.53 -29.15 5.28
CA ALA A 410 -13.08 -29.97 4.16
C ALA A 410 -13.17 -29.28 2.79
N GLU A 411 -13.99 -28.25 2.64
CA GLU A 411 -14.06 -27.46 1.39
C GLU A 411 -12.84 -26.54 1.22
N LYS A 412 -12.24 -26.11 2.33
CA LYS A 412 -11.16 -25.11 2.34
C LYS A 412 -9.80 -25.69 2.74
N HIS A 413 -9.79 -26.76 3.53
CA HIS A 413 -8.57 -27.38 4.06
C HIS A 413 -8.66 -28.90 3.96
N GLN A 414 -7.52 -29.54 3.76
CA GLN A 414 -7.39 -30.99 3.62
C GLN A 414 -6.68 -31.65 4.80
N ASP A 415 -6.00 -30.87 5.66
CA ASP A 415 -5.25 -31.38 6.80
C ASP A 415 -5.04 -30.30 7.88
N PHE A 416 -4.60 -30.69 9.07
CA PHE A 416 -4.14 -29.77 10.12
C PHE A 416 -2.89 -30.34 10.85
N ALA A 417 -2.14 -29.45 11.50
CA ALA A 417 -0.97 -29.85 12.28
C ALA A 417 -0.75 -28.91 13.47
N TRP A 418 -0.25 -29.49 14.56
CA TRP A 418 0.29 -28.74 15.69
C TRP A 418 1.80 -28.59 15.53
N ALA A 419 2.24 -27.41 15.13
CA ALA A 419 3.63 -27.13 14.81
C ALA A 419 4.37 -26.54 16.01
N THR A 420 5.54 -27.10 16.32
CA THR A 420 6.49 -26.53 17.29
C THR A 420 7.26 -25.37 16.69
N GLU A 421 7.83 -24.53 17.55
CA GLU A 421 8.72 -23.42 17.12
C GLU A 421 9.87 -23.93 16.24
N ASP A 422 10.50 -25.05 16.63
CA ASP A 422 11.66 -25.62 15.95
C ASP A 422 11.30 -26.16 14.55
N GLN A 423 10.13 -26.81 14.40
CA GLN A 423 9.63 -27.25 13.10
C GLN A 423 9.34 -26.08 12.16
N VAL A 424 8.77 -24.98 12.68
CA VAL A 424 8.52 -23.76 11.89
C VAL A 424 9.84 -23.11 11.48
N ARG A 425 10.84 -23.05 12.38
CA ARG A 425 12.18 -22.51 12.05
C ARG A 425 12.85 -23.30 10.93
N ARG A 426 12.72 -24.63 10.93
CA ARG A 426 13.28 -25.56 9.92
C ARG A 426 12.47 -25.70 8.63
N ASP A 427 11.47 -24.85 8.41
CA ASP A 427 10.66 -24.86 7.18
C ASP A 427 9.94 -26.20 6.93
N ALA A 428 9.54 -26.91 8.00
CA ALA A 428 8.77 -28.15 7.88
C ALA A 428 7.37 -27.94 7.25
N TYR A 429 6.89 -26.69 7.23
CA TYR A 429 5.59 -26.29 6.70
C TYR A 429 5.75 -25.15 5.70
N LEU A 430 5.39 -25.39 4.43
CA LEU A 430 5.46 -24.38 3.38
C LEU A 430 4.29 -23.39 3.51
N MET A 431 4.59 -22.11 3.75
CA MET A 431 3.60 -21.06 4.04
C MET A 431 3.70 -19.88 3.06
N LEU A 432 2.64 -19.07 2.98
CA LEU A 432 2.64 -17.84 2.19
C LEU A 432 3.08 -16.63 3.01
N GLY A 433 3.86 -15.76 2.34
CA GLY A 433 4.19 -14.43 2.85
C GLY A 433 4.94 -14.46 4.18
N ASP A 434 4.50 -13.61 5.11
CA ASP A 434 5.15 -13.38 6.40
C ASP A 434 4.56 -14.21 7.55
N GLN A 435 3.71 -15.20 7.25
CA GLN A 435 3.06 -16.04 8.28
C GLN A 435 4.07 -16.77 9.17
N LYS A 436 5.18 -17.25 8.59
CA LYS A 436 6.30 -17.83 9.37
C LYS A 436 6.81 -16.82 10.40
N ALA A 437 7.05 -15.58 10.01
CA ALA A 437 7.52 -14.53 10.91
C ALA A 437 6.47 -14.18 11.98
N THR A 438 5.18 -14.21 11.66
CA THR A 438 4.08 -14.02 12.63
C THR A 438 4.08 -15.09 13.71
N ILE A 439 4.27 -16.35 13.30
CA ILE A 439 4.31 -17.50 14.22
C ILE A 439 5.53 -17.40 15.15
N LEU A 440 6.71 -17.11 14.60
CA LEU A 440 7.93 -16.99 15.41
C LEU A 440 7.87 -15.81 16.39
N GLU A 441 7.28 -14.69 15.98
CA GLU A 441 7.00 -13.57 16.90
C GLU A 441 6.04 -14.00 18.02
N ALA A 442 4.99 -14.77 17.69
CA ALA A 442 4.05 -15.27 18.69
C ALA A 442 4.71 -16.21 19.71
N PHE A 443 5.61 -17.09 19.27
CA PHE A 443 6.41 -17.94 20.17
C PHE A 443 7.30 -17.11 21.08
N ALA A 444 8.00 -16.10 20.55
CA ALA A 444 8.84 -15.20 21.35
C ALA A 444 8.01 -14.35 22.34
N ALA A 445 6.79 -14.00 21.96
CA ALA A 445 5.86 -13.18 22.73
C ALA A 445 5.11 -13.94 23.84
N THR A 446 5.16 -15.28 23.85
CA THR A 446 4.41 -16.13 24.77
C THR A 446 5.37 -16.76 25.79
N PRO A 447 5.38 -16.29 27.05
CA PRO A 447 6.24 -16.86 28.10
C PRO A 447 5.94 -18.35 28.33
N ARG A 448 6.98 -19.18 28.42
CA ARG A 448 6.83 -20.63 28.70
C ARG A 448 6.13 -20.93 30.03
N SER A 449 6.08 -19.96 30.96
CA SER A 449 5.42 -20.06 32.27
C SER A 449 3.98 -19.53 32.30
N SER A 450 3.56 -18.67 31.37
CA SER A 450 2.31 -17.88 31.52
C SER A 450 1.03 -18.56 31.01
N LEU A 451 1.13 -19.75 30.43
CA LEU A 451 -0.04 -20.51 29.97
C LEU A 451 -0.68 -21.37 31.07
N TRP A 452 0.01 -21.51 32.21
CA TRP A 452 -0.34 -22.45 33.27
C TRP A 452 -0.79 -21.76 34.57
N GLU A 453 -0.75 -20.43 34.63
CA GLU A 453 -1.23 -19.64 35.76
C GLU A 453 -2.37 -18.71 35.32
N SER A 454 -3.60 -19.13 35.67
CA SER A 454 -4.86 -18.37 35.75
C SER A 454 -5.80 -18.38 34.53
#